data_AF-A0A956K8E4-F1
#
_entry.id   AF-A0A956K8E4-F1
#
_cell.length_a   1.000
_cell.length_b   1.000
_cell.length_c   1.000
_cell.angle_alpha   90.00
_cell.angle_beta   90.00
_cell.angle_gamma   90.00
#
_symmetry.space_group_name_H-M   'P 1'
#
loop_
_entity.id
_entity.type
_entity.pdbx_description
1 polymer ?
#
loop_
_entity_poly.entity_id
_entity_poly.type
_entity_poly.pdbx_seq_one_letter_code
_entity_poly.pdbx_strand_id
1 'polypeptide(L)'
;CNPTVCGDMQLGGFETCDGDLFGDVTCADYGFTGGTLACNDTCDAIDESGCFNQECGNGVLEGDEECDMMDFGAATCEDFDLISGELACNDDCTIDTAMCSTCGNDLIDDPFFFIGAGLGRSTLIPLGFGGGGNLACNASCDAVDESDCEQWWAEDFEDDAPFQAEWVLGGNVNWAITTTMPHGGMFTGESGTITHNELTYIEVDLNFVAAGSVTFWRRTSSEGSFDFLRFYVDGVQQGSWSGTTAWTMQMYNITAGAHTLRWAYTKDGSVNAGSDKVWVDDITTVNAVLP
;
A
#
# COMPACT_ATOMS: atom_id res chain seq x y z
N CYS A 1 -25.30 27.47 72.09
CA CYS A 1 -25.42 26.54 70.95
C CYS A 1 -24.96 27.31 69.73
N ASN A 2 -23.79 26.96 69.19
CA ASN A 2 -23.35 27.49 67.90
C ASN A 2 -24.38 27.02 66.86
N PRO A 3 -24.97 27.89 66.02
CA PRO A 3 -25.77 27.40 64.90
C PRO A 3 -24.89 26.47 64.07
N THR A 4 -25.34 25.24 63.86
CA THR A 4 -24.74 24.29 62.90
C THR A 4 -24.71 24.93 61.52
N VAL A 5 -23.57 24.87 60.85
CA VAL A 5 -23.34 25.50 59.55
C VAL A 5 -22.92 24.41 58.58
N CYS A 6 -23.81 24.07 57.64
CA CYS A 6 -23.48 23.23 56.51
C CYS A 6 -22.28 23.80 55.74
N GLY A 7 -21.28 22.95 55.49
CA GLY A 7 -20.01 23.31 54.85
C GLY A 7 -18.93 23.76 55.84
N ASP A 8 -19.05 23.45 57.13
CA ASP A 8 -18.02 23.75 58.14
C ASP A 8 -17.02 22.60 58.40
N MET A 9 -17.13 21.53 57.60
CA MET A 9 -16.31 20.31 57.63
C MET A 9 -16.36 19.55 58.97
N GLN A 10 -17.45 19.66 59.72
CA GLN A 10 -17.67 18.92 60.95
C GLN A 10 -19.05 18.25 60.97
N LEU A 11 -19.10 16.97 61.36
CA LEU A 11 -20.37 16.29 61.61
C LEU A 11 -20.90 16.71 63.00
N GLY A 12 -22.04 17.40 63.04
CA GLY A 12 -22.65 17.83 64.29
C GLY A 12 -24.16 18.08 64.23
N GLY A 13 -24.85 17.90 65.36
CA GLY A 13 -26.27 18.26 65.47
C GLY A 13 -27.22 17.39 64.64
N PHE A 14 -27.87 17.98 63.62
CA PHE A 14 -28.86 17.33 62.73
C PHE A 14 -28.32 17.07 61.31
N GLU A 15 -27.03 17.33 61.07
CA GLU A 15 -26.40 17.16 59.75
C GLU A 15 -26.13 15.69 59.48
N THR A 16 -26.57 15.21 58.31
CA THR A 16 -26.35 13.84 57.82
C THR A 16 -24.98 13.71 57.14
N CYS A 17 -24.46 14.81 56.58
CA CYS A 17 -23.14 14.94 55.95
C CYS A 17 -22.69 16.41 56.01
N ASP A 18 -21.40 16.70 55.77
CA ASP A 18 -20.90 18.07 55.58
C ASP A 18 -19.75 18.10 54.56
N GLY A 19 -19.98 18.69 53.38
CA GLY A 19 -19.02 18.62 52.28
C GLY A 19 -18.76 17.18 51.85
N ASP A 20 -17.50 16.74 51.91
CA ASP A 20 -17.09 15.35 51.64
C ASP A 20 -17.07 14.46 52.90
N LEU A 21 -17.61 14.95 54.02
CA LEU A 21 -17.64 14.24 55.30
C LEU A 21 -18.97 13.49 55.46
N PHE A 22 -18.94 12.17 55.23
CA PHE A 22 -20.12 11.28 55.27
C PHE A 22 -20.15 10.34 56.49
N GLY A 23 -19.19 10.47 57.41
CA GLY A 23 -18.98 9.51 58.50
C GLY A 23 -18.35 8.20 57.97
N ASP A 24 -18.85 7.04 58.43
CA ASP A 24 -18.42 5.71 57.97
C ASP A 24 -19.27 5.19 56.78
N VAL A 25 -20.11 6.05 56.19
CA VAL A 25 -21.06 5.68 55.14
C VAL A 25 -20.39 5.76 53.77
N THR A 26 -20.69 4.77 52.92
CA THR A 26 -20.19 4.65 51.54
C THR A 26 -21.34 4.33 50.58
N CYS A 27 -21.12 4.41 49.27
CA CYS A 27 -22.10 3.97 48.26
C CYS A 27 -22.56 2.51 48.49
N ALA A 28 -21.72 1.65 49.07
CA ALA A 28 -22.05 0.27 49.41
C ALA A 28 -23.18 0.13 50.44
N ASP A 29 -23.32 1.09 51.36
CA ASP A 29 -24.41 1.09 52.36
C ASP A 29 -25.78 1.36 51.74
N TYR A 30 -25.80 1.93 50.53
CA TYR A 30 -26.99 2.20 49.73
C TYR A 30 -27.23 1.17 48.63
N GLY A 31 -26.43 0.11 48.58
CA GLY A 31 -26.60 -0.99 47.63
C GLY A 31 -25.96 -0.76 46.26
N PHE A 32 -25.04 0.20 46.15
CA PHE A 32 -24.21 0.42 44.97
C PHE A 32 -22.86 -0.29 45.10
N THR A 33 -22.22 -0.65 44.00
CA THR A 33 -20.89 -1.30 44.04
C THR A 33 -19.73 -0.30 44.02
N GLY A 34 -19.97 0.95 43.60
CA GLY A 34 -18.95 1.99 43.53
C GLY A 34 -19.51 3.41 43.44
N GLY A 35 -18.59 4.38 43.26
CA GLY A 35 -18.89 5.79 43.05
C GLY A 35 -18.59 6.70 44.24
N THR A 36 -19.05 7.94 44.13
CA THR A 36 -18.81 9.00 45.12
C THR A 36 -20.12 9.53 45.65
N LEU A 37 -20.26 9.55 46.97
CA LEU A 37 -21.34 10.26 47.64
C LEU A 37 -21.10 11.76 47.53
N ALA A 38 -22.16 12.54 47.42
CA ALA A 38 -22.13 13.98 47.58
C ALA A 38 -23.05 14.39 48.73
N CYS A 39 -22.78 15.53 49.36
CA CYS A 39 -23.65 16.10 50.36
C CYS A 39 -24.52 17.19 49.72
N ASN A 40 -25.81 17.23 50.04
CA ASN A 40 -26.67 18.28 49.52
C ASN A 40 -26.38 19.64 50.18
N ASP A 41 -26.81 20.73 49.53
CA ASP A 41 -26.56 22.12 50.00
C ASP A 41 -27.15 22.43 51.40
N THR A 42 -28.04 21.58 51.90
CA THR A 42 -28.70 21.72 53.21
C THR A 42 -28.12 20.79 54.29
N CYS A 43 -27.15 19.95 53.93
CA CYS A 43 -26.48 18.96 54.79
C CYS A 43 -27.41 17.97 55.52
N ASP A 44 -28.66 17.84 55.09
CA ASP A 44 -29.66 16.97 55.70
C ASP A 44 -29.87 15.65 54.95
N ALA A 45 -29.33 15.54 53.73
CA ALA A 45 -29.37 14.31 52.96
C ALA A 45 -28.08 14.07 52.17
N ILE A 46 -27.74 12.80 52.02
CA ILE A 46 -26.69 12.33 51.12
C ILE A 46 -27.29 12.22 49.72
N ASP A 47 -26.56 12.71 48.72
CA ASP A 47 -26.85 12.58 47.31
C ASP A 47 -26.12 11.35 46.76
N GLU A 48 -26.89 10.34 46.40
CA GLU A 48 -26.44 9.05 45.86
C GLU A 48 -26.26 9.08 44.34
N SER A 49 -26.50 10.22 43.67
CA SER A 49 -26.46 10.31 42.19
C SER A 49 -25.07 10.08 41.58
N GLY A 50 -24.01 10.20 42.39
CA GLY A 50 -22.63 9.84 42.01
C GLY A 50 -22.25 8.38 42.31
N CYS A 51 -23.17 7.58 42.89
CA CYS A 51 -22.97 6.14 43.08
C CYS A 51 -23.42 5.35 41.84
N PHE A 52 -22.73 4.24 41.58
CA PHE A 52 -23.03 3.37 40.44
C PHE A 52 -22.95 1.88 40.82
N ASN A 53 -23.65 1.06 40.04
CA ASN A 53 -23.45 -0.38 40.02
C ASN A 53 -22.61 -0.69 38.80
N GLN A 54 -21.36 -1.06 39.06
CA GLN A 54 -20.40 -1.51 38.06
C GLN A 54 -21.03 -2.67 37.28
N GLU A 55 -21.42 -2.37 36.05
CA GLU A 55 -22.06 -3.30 35.12
C GLU A 55 -21.34 -3.17 33.79
N CYS A 56 -20.60 -4.21 33.44
CA CYS A 56 -19.90 -4.23 32.17
C CYS A 56 -20.87 -4.09 30.99
N GLY A 57 -20.59 -3.13 30.09
CA GLY A 57 -21.41 -2.89 28.91
C GLY A 57 -22.56 -1.92 29.19
N ASN A 58 -22.39 -0.97 30.11
CA ASN A 58 -23.35 0.12 30.35
C ASN A 58 -23.00 1.41 29.59
N GLY A 59 -21.84 1.43 28.91
CA GLY A 59 -21.32 2.53 28.11
C GLY A 59 -20.55 3.57 28.90
N VAL A 60 -20.14 3.27 30.14
CA VAL A 60 -19.38 4.17 31.01
C VAL A 60 -18.22 3.40 31.63
N LEU A 61 -16.97 3.83 31.35
CA LEU A 61 -15.79 3.25 31.99
C LEU A 61 -15.72 3.61 33.49
N GLU A 62 -15.98 2.66 34.40
CA GLU A 62 -16.05 2.92 35.83
C GLU A 62 -15.45 1.83 36.74
N GLY A 63 -14.99 2.24 37.94
CA GLY A 63 -14.43 1.33 38.93
C GLY A 63 -13.18 0.60 38.45
N ASP A 64 -13.26 -0.73 38.41
CA ASP A 64 -12.18 -1.65 38.02
C ASP A 64 -12.29 -2.13 36.56
N GLU A 65 -13.14 -1.52 35.73
CA GLU A 65 -13.24 -1.86 34.30
C GLU A 65 -12.01 -1.38 33.52
N GLU A 66 -11.48 -2.22 32.63
CA GLU A 66 -10.43 -1.80 31.69
C GLU A 66 -11.03 -1.16 30.43
N CYS A 67 -12.28 -1.49 30.10
CA CYS A 67 -13.05 -0.95 29.00
C CYS A 67 -14.56 -1.12 29.24
N ASP A 68 -15.40 -0.35 28.53
CA ASP A 68 -16.84 -0.60 28.41
C ASP A 68 -17.32 -0.38 26.96
N MET A 69 -17.64 -1.48 26.28
CA MET A 69 -17.96 -1.53 24.84
C MET A 69 -16.87 -0.93 23.94
N MET A 70 -16.97 0.37 23.64
CA MET A 70 -16.01 1.13 22.81
C MET A 70 -15.30 2.23 23.62
N ASP A 71 -15.60 2.36 24.91
CA ASP A 71 -14.91 3.25 25.82
C ASP A 71 -13.71 2.53 26.43
N PHE A 72 -12.52 2.88 25.96
CA PHE A 72 -11.23 2.36 26.45
C PHE A 72 -10.47 3.42 27.26
N GLY A 73 -11.13 4.55 27.57
CA GLY A 73 -10.47 5.70 28.17
C GLY A 73 -9.35 6.24 27.28
N ALA A 74 -8.11 6.18 27.77
CA ALA A 74 -6.91 6.59 27.04
C ALA A 74 -6.12 5.42 26.45
N ALA A 75 -6.58 4.18 26.65
CA ALA A 75 -5.86 3.00 26.19
C ALA A 75 -5.90 2.90 24.66
N THR A 76 -4.77 2.50 24.10
CA THR A 76 -4.56 2.25 22.68
C THR A 76 -3.81 0.93 22.50
N CYS A 77 -3.73 0.41 21.28
CA CYS A 77 -2.90 -0.75 20.98
C CYS A 77 -1.42 -0.53 21.37
N GLU A 78 -0.93 0.72 21.32
CA GLU A 78 0.45 1.08 21.66
C GLU A 78 0.81 0.79 23.13
N ASP A 79 -0.17 0.88 24.04
CA ASP A 79 0.03 0.58 25.46
C ASP A 79 0.31 -0.91 25.71
N PHE A 80 0.06 -1.77 24.72
CA PHE A 80 0.28 -3.22 24.75
C PHE A 80 1.42 -3.68 23.85
N ASP A 81 2.34 -2.78 23.47
CA ASP A 81 3.44 -3.03 22.51
C ASP A 81 2.95 -3.43 21.10
N LEU A 82 1.73 -3.02 20.73
CA LEU A 82 1.13 -3.25 19.40
C LEU A 82 1.02 -1.92 18.64
N ILE A 83 1.27 -1.92 17.34
CA ILE A 83 1.51 -0.69 16.57
C ILE A 83 0.24 -0.18 15.87
N SER A 84 -0.74 -1.05 15.60
CA SER A 84 -1.98 -0.67 14.91
C SER A 84 -3.17 -1.55 15.30
N GLY A 85 -4.33 -1.30 14.68
CA GLY A 85 -5.57 -2.06 14.87
C GLY A 85 -6.55 -1.38 15.81
N GLU A 86 -7.56 -2.12 16.25
CA GLU A 86 -8.62 -1.63 17.13
C GLU A 86 -8.69 -2.48 18.41
N LEU A 87 -8.85 -1.82 19.56
CA LEU A 87 -9.16 -2.51 20.81
C LEU A 87 -10.62 -2.99 20.77
N ALA A 88 -10.87 -4.14 21.35
CA ALA A 88 -12.21 -4.64 21.63
C ALA A 88 -12.39 -4.80 23.14
N CYS A 89 -13.63 -4.77 23.61
CA CYS A 89 -13.95 -5.00 25.01
C CYS A 89 -14.66 -6.34 25.19
N ASN A 90 -14.14 -7.19 26.07
CA ASN A 90 -14.76 -8.47 26.40
C ASN A 90 -16.00 -8.29 27.29
N ASP A 91 -16.84 -9.32 27.35
CA ASP A 91 -18.03 -9.35 28.24
C ASP A 91 -17.67 -9.27 29.75
N ASP A 92 -16.39 -9.45 30.10
CA ASP A 92 -15.87 -9.29 31.47
C ASP A 92 -15.13 -7.97 31.69
N CYS A 93 -15.24 -7.02 30.75
CA CYS A 93 -14.63 -5.69 30.80
C CYS A 93 -13.10 -5.68 30.89
N THR A 94 -12.48 -6.76 30.39
CA THR A 94 -11.06 -6.78 30.06
C THR A 94 -10.84 -6.34 28.61
N ILE A 95 -9.72 -5.68 28.37
CA ILE A 95 -9.34 -5.27 27.00
C ILE A 95 -8.94 -6.50 26.19
N ASP A 96 -9.56 -6.66 25.01
CA ASP A 96 -9.16 -7.61 23.98
C ASP A 96 -8.29 -6.92 22.91
N THR A 97 -7.06 -7.41 22.77
CA THR A 97 -6.07 -6.93 21.79
C THR A 97 -6.00 -7.82 20.55
N ALA A 98 -6.90 -8.78 20.36
CA ALA A 98 -6.87 -9.70 19.22
C ALA A 98 -7.00 -9.01 17.85
N MET A 99 -7.60 -7.82 17.81
CA MET A 99 -7.72 -6.98 16.61
C MET A 99 -6.65 -5.88 16.54
N CYS A 100 -5.78 -5.79 17.55
CA CYS A 100 -4.53 -5.04 17.47
C CYS A 100 -3.47 -5.86 16.73
N SER A 101 -2.56 -5.17 16.07
CA SER A 101 -1.52 -5.74 15.25
C SER A 101 -0.17 -5.12 15.62
N THR A 102 0.90 -5.90 15.54
CA THR A 102 2.27 -5.38 15.62
C THR A 102 2.68 -4.62 14.35
N CYS A 103 1.79 -4.46 13.37
CA CYS A 103 2.11 -3.89 12.07
C CYS A 103 0.93 -3.32 11.26
N GLY A 104 1.22 -2.29 10.46
CA GLY A 104 0.25 -1.70 9.53
C GLY A 104 -0.56 -0.55 10.13
N ASN A 105 0.10 0.49 10.63
CA ASN A 105 -0.52 1.76 11.04
C ASN A 105 -0.60 2.79 9.89
N ASP A 106 -0.27 2.40 8.65
CA ASP A 106 -0.16 3.27 7.47
C ASP A 106 0.78 4.49 7.64
N LEU A 107 1.71 4.43 8.61
CA LEU A 107 2.73 5.46 8.87
C LEU A 107 4.14 4.90 8.65
N ILE A 108 5.07 5.78 8.27
CA ILE A 108 6.50 5.47 8.18
C ILE A 108 7.15 5.83 9.53
N ASP A 109 7.58 4.84 10.30
CA ASP A 109 8.32 5.03 11.56
C ASP A 109 9.82 4.65 11.44
N ASP A 110 10.72 5.52 11.89
CA ASP A 110 12.19 5.34 11.87
C ASP A 110 12.62 4.44 13.07
N PRO A 111 13.52 3.41 12.97
CA PRO A 111 14.58 3.22 11.99
C PRO A 111 14.52 1.92 11.17
N PHE A 112 13.36 1.26 11.08
CA PHE A 112 13.21 0.01 10.33
C PHE A 112 12.58 0.25 8.96
N PHE A 113 13.30 -0.18 7.93
CA PHE A 113 13.14 0.23 6.53
C PHE A 113 11.90 -0.37 5.81
N PHE A 114 10.97 -1.01 6.50
CA PHE A 114 9.77 -1.57 5.87
C PHE A 114 8.59 -1.57 6.85
N ILE A 115 7.81 -0.50 6.86
CA ILE A 115 6.52 -0.46 7.56
C ILE A 115 5.53 0.42 6.77
N GLY A 116 4.46 -0.21 6.30
CA GLY A 116 3.26 0.45 5.79
C GLY A 116 3.05 0.45 4.27
N ALA A 117 1.78 0.47 3.86
CA ALA A 117 1.29 0.47 2.48
C ALA A 117 1.61 1.74 1.67
N GLY A 118 2.40 2.65 2.23
CA GLY A 118 2.78 3.93 1.65
C GLY A 118 4.26 3.96 1.26
N LEU A 119 4.66 3.21 0.24
CA LEU A 119 5.95 3.46 -0.40
C LEU A 119 5.87 4.78 -1.18
N GLY A 120 6.39 5.85 -0.58
CA GLY A 120 6.45 7.19 -1.14
C GLY A 120 7.12 7.27 -2.51
N ARG A 121 6.36 6.96 -3.56
CA ARG A 121 6.78 6.96 -4.98
C ARG A 121 7.93 5.98 -5.27
N SER A 122 8.08 4.92 -4.48
CA SER A 122 8.99 3.81 -4.77
C SER A 122 8.16 2.72 -5.43
N THR A 123 8.24 2.63 -6.75
CA THR A 123 7.60 1.57 -7.52
C THR A 123 8.20 0.21 -7.15
N LEU A 124 7.45 -0.87 -7.34
CA LEU A 124 7.86 -2.25 -7.08
C LEU A 124 9.00 -2.76 -8.02
N ILE A 125 9.45 -1.88 -8.92
CA ILE A 125 10.41 -2.09 -10.00
C ILE A 125 11.80 -2.50 -9.48
N PRO A 126 12.38 -1.90 -8.41
CA PRO A 126 13.70 -2.31 -7.89
C PRO A 126 13.73 -3.73 -7.29
N LEU A 127 12.58 -4.34 -7.02
CA LEU A 127 12.43 -5.71 -6.53
C LEU A 127 12.01 -6.70 -7.64
N GLY A 128 11.89 -6.25 -8.89
CA GLY A 128 11.51 -7.11 -10.02
C GLY A 128 10.00 -7.35 -10.18
N PHE A 129 9.16 -6.64 -9.44
CA PHE A 129 7.71 -6.70 -9.53
C PHE A 129 7.21 -5.46 -10.30
N GLY A 130 6.95 -5.61 -11.61
CA GLY A 130 6.46 -4.50 -12.45
C GLY A 130 4.96 -4.24 -12.32
N GLY A 131 4.26 -5.10 -11.58
CA GLY A 131 2.83 -5.03 -11.42
C GLY A 131 2.39 -4.26 -10.20
N GLY A 132 1.41 -3.37 -10.37
CA GLY A 132 0.66 -2.85 -9.23
C GLY A 132 0.14 -3.98 -8.33
N GLY A 133 -0.02 -3.66 -7.06
CA GLY A 133 -0.39 -4.55 -5.97
C GLY A 133 -0.11 -3.83 -4.66
N ASN A 134 -0.81 -4.15 -3.58
CA ASN A 134 -0.47 -3.59 -2.28
C ASN A 134 0.72 -4.37 -1.74
N LEU A 135 1.86 -3.71 -1.59
CA LEU A 135 2.96 -4.26 -0.83
C LEU A 135 2.52 -4.35 0.63
N ALA A 136 2.27 -5.55 1.12
CA ALA A 136 1.96 -5.79 2.52
C ALA A 136 3.23 -6.24 3.25
N CYS A 137 3.36 -5.93 4.53
CA CYS A 137 4.32 -6.62 5.38
C CYS A 137 3.77 -8.03 5.63
N ASN A 138 4.66 -9.03 5.71
CA ASN A 138 4.24 -10.31 6.26
C ASN A 138 3.78 -10.12 7.72
N ALA A 139 3.05 -11.10 8.25
CA ALA A 139 2.51 -11.05 9.62
C ALA A 139 3.58 -10.92 10.72
N SER A 140 4.88 -10.99 10.38
CA SER A 140 6.02 -10.90 11.31
C SER A 140 6.87 -9.64 11.13
N CYS A 141 6.58 -8.80 10.14
CA CYS A 141 7.34 -7.58 9.80
C CYS A 141 8.84 -7.76 9.58
N ASP A 142 9.26 -8.97 9.26
CA ASP A 142 10.65 -9.29 8.92
C ASP A 142 10.84 -9.55 7.41
N ALA A 143 9.74 -9.64 6.66
CA ALA A 143 9.76 -9.71 5.21
C ALA A 143 8.51 -9.05 4.59
N VAL A 144 8.59 -8.82 3.29
CA VAL A 144 7.50 -8.37 2.45
C VAL A 144 6.56 -9.56 2.16
N ASP A 145 5.25 -9.35 2.28
CA ASP A 145 4.24 -10.27 1.77
C ASP A 145 3.98 -9.96 0.29
N GLU A 146 4.53 -10.82 -0.57
CA GLU A 146 4.44 -10.72 -2.02
C GLU A 146 3.23 -11.49 -2.58
N SER A 147 2.37 -12.06 -1.73
CA SER A 147 1.24 -12.90 -2.16
C SER A 147 0.17 -12.16 -2.97
N ASP A 148 0.06 -10.84 -2.76
CA ASP A 148 -0.82 -9.92 -3.49
C ASP A 148 -0.07 -9.07 -4.54
N CYS A 149 1.24 -9.26 -4.72
CA CYS A 149 1.98 -8.63 -5.81
C CYS A 149 1.64 -9.34 -7.12
N GLU A 150 1.06 -8.61 -8.08
CA GLU A 150 0.76 -9.20 -9.38
C GLU A 150 2.07 -9.59 -10.08
N GLN A 151 2.24 -10.89 -10.39
CA GLN A 151 3.44 -11.43 -11.03
C GLN A 151 3.48 -11.07 -12.52
N TRP A 152 3.86 -9.83 -12.82
CA TRP A 152 4.20 -9.39 -14.16
C TRP A 152 5.37 -8.43 -14.17
N TRP A 153 6.10 -8.48 -15.27
CA TRP A 153 7.10 -7.51 -15.65
C TRP A 153 6.48 -6.47 -16.59
N ALA A 154 6.88 -5.21 -16.43
CA ALA A 154 6.42 -4.07 -17.19
C ALA A 154 7.55 -3.11 -17.47
N GLU A 155 7.42 -2.34 -18.55
CA GLU A 155 8.34 -1.29 -18.93
C GLU A 155 7.57 -0.19 -19.68
N ASP A 156 7.58 1.03 -19.14
CA ASP A 156 7.02 2.24 -19.77
C ASP A 156 8.10 3.29 -20.09
N PHE A 157 9.38 3.00 -19.80
CA PHE A 157 10.55 3.83 -20.03
C PHE A 157 10.61 5.14 -19.23
N GLU A 158 9.70 5.36 -18.26
CA GLU A 158 9.58 6.65 -17.56
C GLU A 158 10.62 6.85 -16.45
N ASP A 159 11.05 5.75 -15.82
CA ASP A 159 11.97 5.79 -14.69
C ASP A 159 13.43 5.49 -15.11
N ASP A 160 13.66 5.14 -16.39
CA ASP A 160 14.82 4.34 -16.81
C ASP A 160 15.62 4.89 -18.00
N ALA A 161 15.98 6.17 -17.99
CA ALA A 161 16.93 6.72 -18.98
C ALA A 161 18.38 6.76 -18.42
N PRO A 162 19.34 5.95 -18.94
CA PRO A 162 19.28 5.04 -20.09
C PRO A 162 18.80 3.61 -19.74
N PHE A 163 18.52 2.80 -20.78
CA PHE A 163 18.13 1.38 -20.65
C PHE A 163 18.93 0.65 -19.56
N GLN A 164 18.21 -0.03 -18.68
CA GLN A 164 18.74 -0.78 -17.55
C GLN A 164 19.43 -2.09 -17.97
N ALA A 165 20.00 -2.81 -17.00
CA ALA A 165 20.91 -3.94 -17.24
C ALA A 165 20.23 -5.20 -17.80
N GLU A 166 18.92 -5.34 -17.63
CA GLU A 166 18.10 -6.43 -18.17
C GLU A 166 17.94 -6.36 -19.68
N TRP A 167 18.13 -5.17 -20.27
CA TRP A 167 18.00 -4.96 -21.70
C TRP A 167 19.29 -5.32 -22.43
N VAL A 168 19.17 -6.21 -23.42
CA VAL A 168 20.23 -6.48 -24.38
C VAL A 168 19.98 -5.67 -25.65
N LEU A 169 20.85 -4.70 -25.90
CA LEU A 169 20.83 -3.88 -27.10
C LEU A 169 21.81 -4.43 -28.14
N GLY A 170 21.43 -4.39 -29.42
CA GLY A 170 22.34 -4.83 -30.46
C GLY A 170 21.97 -4.40 -31.88
N GLY A 171 22.78 -4.88 -32.83
CA GLY A 171 22.75 -4.44 -34.22
C GLY A 171 23.81 -3.38 -34.52
N ASN A 172 23.52 -2.52 -35.49
CA ASN A 172 24.45 -1.52 -36.01
C ASN A 172 24.52 -0.26 -35.14
N VAL A 173 23.38 0.19 -34.59
CA VAL A 173 23.27 1.37 -33.72
C VAL A 173 22.24 1.06 -32.65
N ASN A 174 22.55 1.24 -31.37
CA ASN A 174 21.63 0.91 -30.27
C ASN A 174 20.36 1.76 -30.28
N TRP A 175 19.28 1.19 -29.73
CA TRP A 175 18.09 1.95 -29.35
C TRP A 175 18.42 2.92 -28.22
N ALA A 176 17.58 3.93 -28.05
CA ALA A 176 17.66 4.88 -26.95
C ALA A 176 16.28 5.14 -26.36
N ILE A 177 16.22 5.43 -25.06
CA ILE A 177 15.03 5.99 -24.43
C ILE A 177 15.03 7.49 -24.71
N THR A 178 13.95 7.98 -25.29
CA THR A 178 13.85 9.36 -25.77
C THR A 178 12.50 9.96 -25.43
N THR A 179 12.37 11.27 -25.61
CA THR A 179 11.09 11.98 -25.47
C THR A 179 10.36 12.16 -26.80
N THR A 180 10.76 11.42 -27.85
CA THR A 180 10.18 11.59 -29.18
C THR A 180 8.97 10.69 -29.38
N MET A 181 7.81 11.30 -29.58
CA MET A 181 6.55 10.60 -29.84
C MET A 181 6.09 9.59 -28.76
N PRO A 182 6.25 9.84 -27.44
CA PRO A 182 5.84 8.88 -26.41
C PRO A 182 4.36 8.49 -26.54
N HIS A 183 4.04 7.25 -26.19
CA HIS A 183 2.65 6.79 -26.10
C HIS A 183 2.05 7.12 -24.73
N GLY A 184 2.72 6.66 -23.68
CA GLY A 184 2.48 7.00 -22.28
C GLY A 184 3.52 8.01 -21.80
N GLY A 185 3.23 8.73 -20.70
CA GLY A 185 4.24 9.58 -20.03
C GLY A 185 5.03 10.56 -20.93
N MET A 186 6.33 10.63 -20.69
CA MET A 186 7.30 11.55 -21.31
C MET A 186 8.35 10.83 -22.17
N PHE A 187 8.58 9.54 -21.96
CA PHE A 187 9.66 8.75 -22.52
C PHE A 187 9.12 7.59 -23.38
N THR A 188 9.99 7.01 -24.20
CA THR A 188 9.67 5.86 -25.07
C THR A 188 10.94 5.22 -25.61
N GLY A 189 10.89 3.93 -25.92
CA GLY A 189 11.98 3.23 -26.61
C GLY A 189 11.99 3.54 -28.11
N GLU A 190 13.02 4.24 -28.57
CA GLU A 190 13.23 4.59 -29.99
C GLU A 190 14.38 3.77 -30.59
N SER A 191 14.16 3.21 -31.80
CA SER A 191 15.20 2.54 -32.59
C SER A 191 16.44 3.41 -32.85
N GLY A 192 17.62 2.77 -32.96
CA GLY A 192 18.82 3.44 -33.44
C GLY A 192 18.67 3.98 -34.87
N THR A 193 19.36 5.07 -35.20
CA THR A 193 19.40 5.57 -36.59
C THR A 193 20.34 4.69 -37.41
N ILE A 194 19.75 3.83 -38.24
CA ILE A 194 20.46 2.88 -39.09
C ILE A 194 20.31 3.24 -40.58
N THR A 195 21.18 2.69 -41.42
CA THR A 195 21.23 2.89 -42.87
C THR A 195 20.86 1.59 -43.63
N HIS A 196 21.05 1.55 -44.95
CA HIS A 196 20.61 0.45 -45.81
C HIS A 196 21.21 -0.91 -45.42
N ASN A 197 20.38 -1.95 -45.41
CA ASN A 197 20.71 -3.33 -45.02
C ASN A 197 21.24 -3.48 -43.58
N GLU A 198 20.99 -2.50 -42.72
CA GLU A 198 21.35 -2.56 -41.31
C GLU A 198 20.16 -2.97 -40.45
N LEU A 199 20.45 -3.35 -39.21
CA LEU A 199 19.45 -3.70 -38.22
C LEU A 199 19.80 -3.13 -36.85
N THR A 200 18.80 -2.94 -36.02
CA THR A 200 18.96 -2.54 -34.62
C THR A 200 17.86 -3.17 -33.77
N TYR A 201 18.17 -3.63 -32.57
CA TYR A 201 17.19 -4.28 -31.71
C TYR A 201 17.42 -4.02 -30.22
N ILE A 202 16.35 -4.24 -29.47
CA ILE A 202 16.34 -4.45 -28.02
C ILE A 202 15.74 -5.82 -27.73
N GLU A 203 16.26 -6.45 -26.68
CA GLU A 203 15.82 -7.74 -26.17
C GLU A 203 15.75 -7.73 -24.66
N VAL A 204 14.81 -8.51 -24.13
CA VAL A 204 14.73 -8.84 -22.71
C VAL A 204 14.44 -10.33 -22.58
N ASP A 205 15.14 -10.97 -21.66
CA ASP A 205 14.88 -12.35 -21.26
C ASP A 205 13.92 -12.34 -20.06
N LEU A 206 12.83 -13.10 -20.16
CA LEU A 206 11.82 -13.21 -19.11
C LEU A 206 11.52 -14.67 -18.83
N ASN A 207 11.24 -14.99 -17.56
CA ASN A 207 10.73 -16.29 -17.16
C ASN A 207 9.22 -16.20 -16.89
N PHE A 208 8.43 -16.87 -17.72
CA PHE A 208 6.99 -16.98 -17.56
C PHE A 208 6.66 -18.14 -16.59
N VAL A 209 6.32 -17.83 -15.34
CA VAL A 209 6.07 -18.84 -14.29
C VAL A 209 4.82 -19.70 -14.57
N ALA A 210 3.92 -19.18 -15.40
CA ALA A 210 2.77 -19.86 -15.97
C ALA A 210 2.51 -19.32 -17.39
N ALA A 211 1.67 -20.00 -18.17
CA ALA A 211 1.27 -19.45 -19.47
C ALA A 211 0.60 -18.08 -19.28
N GLY A 212 0.95 -17.12 -20.13
CA GLY A 212 0.55 -15.73 -19.98
C GLY A 212 0.58 -15.00 -21.31
N SER A 213 0.90 -13.71 -21.28
CA SER A 213 0.95 -12.88 -22.47
C SER A 213 1.95 -11.74 -22.32
N VAL A 214 2.34 -11.16 -23.45
CA VAL A 214 2.98 -9.85 -23.54
C VAL A 214 2.07 -8.92 -24.33
N THR A 215 1.92 -7.68 -23.86
CA THR A 215 1.34 -6.58 -24.60
C THR A 215 2.35 -5.44 -24.72
N PHE A 216 2.28 -4.68 -25.80
CA PHE A 216 3.08 -3.48 -25.98
C PHE A 216 2.42 -2.56 -27.01
N TRP A 217 2.68 -1.28 -26.89
CA TRP A 217 2.35 -0.31 -27.93
C TRP A 217 3.51 -0.17 -28.91
N ARG A 218 3.18 -0.04 -30.19
CA ARG A 218 4.18 0.20 -31.24
C ARG A 218 3.76 1.30 -32.19
N ARG A 219 4.75 1.99 -32.75
CA ARG A 219 4.59 2.97 -33.83
C ARG A 219 5.72 2.84 -34.84
N THR A 220 5.41 3.06 -36.12
CA THR A 220 6.42 3.11 -37.18
C THR A 220 6.31 4.40 -37.98
N SER A 221 7.45 4.94 -38.41
CA SER A 221 7.58 6.03 -39.38
C SER A 221 8.74 5.67 -40.29
N SER A 222 8.49 4.74 -41.20
CA SER A 222 9.48 4.05 -42.02
C SER A 222 8.99 3.89 -43.46
N GLU A 223 9.79 3.33 -44.36
CA GLU A 223 9.32 3.00 -45.70
C GLU A 223 8.31 1.86 -45.71
N GLY A 224 7.17 2.07 -46.39
CA GLY A 224 6.10 1.09 -46.45
C GLY A 224 6.48 -0.15 -47.24
N SER A 225 6.33 -1.34 -46.63
CA SER A 225 6.64 -2.67 -47.20
C SER A 225 8.13 -3.01 -47.35
N PHE A 226 9.04 -2.20 -46.81
CA PHE A 226 10.49 -2.39 -46.99
C PHE A 226 11.24 -2.34 -45.66
N ASP A 227 11.09 -1.25 -44.92
CA ASP A 227 11.67 -1.09 -43.60
C ASP A 227 10.68 -1.58 -42.55
N PHE A 228 11.12 -2.49 -41.66
CA PHE A 228 10.19 -3.17 -40.75
C PHE A 228 10.64 -3.07 -39.30
N LEU A 229 9.71 -2.69 -38.42
CA LEU A 229 9.70 -3.15 -37.03
C LEU A 229 9.19 -4.60 -37.03
N ARG A 230 9.89 -5.47 -36.31
CA ARG A 230 9.50 -6.87 -36.11
C ARG A 230 9.57 -7.23 -34.65
N PHE A 231 8.61 -8.04 -34.22
CA PHE A 231 8.58 -8.63 -32.89
C PHE A 231 8.85 -10.13 -32.98
N TYR A 232 9.74 -10.63 -32.13
CA TYR A 232 10.08 -12.05 -32.05
C TYR A 232 9.92 -12.58 -30.63
N VAL A 233 9.56 -13.86 -30.56
CA VAL A 233 9.61 -14.68 -29.34
C VAL A 233 10.53 -15.86 -29.66
N ASP A 234 11.62 -16.01 -28.91
CA ASP A 234 12.63 -17.07 -29.10
C ASP A 234 13.19 -17.12 -30.53
N GLY A 235 13.37 -15.95 -31.15
CA GLY A 235 13.82 -15.81 -32.53
C GLY A 235 12.76 -16.14 -33.60
N VAL A 236 11.53 -16.50 -33.22
CA VAL A 236 10.41 -16.71 -34.14
C VAL A 236 9.60 -15.42 -34.28
N GLN A 237 9.49 -14.92 -35.51
CA GLN A 237 8.76 -13.67 -35.80
C GLN A 237 7.26 -13.85 -35.54
N GLN A 238 6.70 -13.01 -34.68
CA GLN A 238 5.27 -12.97 -34.38
C GLN A 238 4.54 -11.87 -35.15
N GLY A 239 5.21 -10.73 -35.38
CA GLY A 239 4.62 -9.58 -36.05
C GLY A 239 5.65 -8.78 -36.85
N SER A 240 5.18 -8.08 -37.89
CA SER A 240 5.99 -7.19 -38.72
C SER A 240 5.18 -6.01 -39.21
N TRP A 241 5.72 -4.80 -39.08
CA TRP A 241 5.05 -3.55 -39.46
C TRP A 241 6.02 -2.60 -40.12
N SER A 242 5.52 -1.88 -41.13
CA SER A 242 6.29 -0.95 -41.96
C SER A 242 5.43 0.26 -42.31
N GLY A 243 6.04 1.31 -42.86
CA GLY A 243 5.31 2.52 -43.23
C GLY A 243 5.10 3.47 -42.05
N THR A 244 4.28 4.50 -42.27
CA THR A 244 3.85 5.42 -41.21
C THR A 244 2.55 4.94 -40.60
N THR A 245 2.58 4.52 -39.33
CA THR A 245 1.37 4.12 -38.59
C THR A 245 1.18 4.99 -37.34
N ALA A 246 -0.05 5.04 -36.84
CA ALA A 246 -0.31 5.51 -35.48
C ALA A 246 0.17 4.47 -34.46
N TRP A 247 0.15 4.85 -33.18
CA TRP A 247 0.30 3.92 -32.07
C TRP A 247 -0.77 2.83 -32.14
N THR A 248 -0.37 1.57 -32.00
CA THR A 248 -1.29 0.44 -32.01
C THR A 248 -0.79 -0.63 -31.05
N MET A 249 -1.62 -1.02 -30.08
CA MET A 249 -1.31 -2.09 -29.15
C MET A 249 -1.24 -3.44 -29.86
N GLN A 250 -0.28 -4.27 -29.47
CA GLN A 250 -0.13 -5.65 -29.87
C GLN A 250 -0.20 -6.54 -28.63
N MET A 251 -0.71 -7.75 -28.78
CA MET A 251 -0.81 -8.76 -27.72
C MET A 251 -0.46 -10.13 -28.29
N TYR A 252 0.40 -10.86 -27.58
CA TYR A 252 0.79 -12.22 -27.92
C TYR A 252 0.75 -13.11 -26.68
N ASN A 253 0.19 -14.31 -26.82
CA ASN A 253 0.23 -15.31 -25.76
C ASN A 253 1.61 -15.96 -25.70
N ILE A 254 2.13 -16.16 -24.50
CA ILE A 254 3.44 -16.75 -24.24
C ILE A 254 3.24 -17.98 -23.35
N THR A 255 3.93 -19.07 -23.69
CA THR A 255 3.90 -20.29 -22.88
C THR A 255 4.65 -20.12 -21.57
N ALA A 256 4.44 -21.04 -20.62
CA ALA A 256 5.28 -21.06 -19.42
C ALA A 256 6.73 -21.45 -19.79
N GLY A 257 7.70 -20.84 -19.11
CA GLY A 257 9.13 -21.07 -19.30
C GLY A 257 9.92 -19.80 -19.61
N ALA A 258 11.23 -19.97 -19.79
CA ALA A 258 12.11 -18.89 -20.21
C ALA A 258 11.89 -18.54 -21.68
N HIS A 259 11.74 -17.25 -21.97
CA HIS A 259 11.51 -16.71 -23.29
C HIS A 259 12.33 -15.44 -23.52
N THR A 260 12.86 -15.29 -24.74
CA THR A 260 13.50 -14.04 -25.19
C THR A 260 12.52 -13.25 -26.04
N LEU A 261 12.22 -12.02 -25.64
CA LEU A 261 11.37 -11.10 -26.39
C LEU A 261 12.26 -10.08 -27.13
N ARG A 262 12.11 -9.96 -28.45
CA ARG A 262 12.91 -9.03 -29.28
C ARG A 262 12.05 -8.08 -30.08
N TRP A 263 12.36 -6.79 -30.01
CA TRP A 263 11.89 -5.77 -30.96
C TRP A 263 13.06 -5.34 -31.84
N ALA A 264 12.94 -5.55 -33.15
CA ALA A 264 14.00 -5.26 -34.11
C ALA A 264 13.51 -4.37 -35.25
N TYR A 265 14.27 -3.32 -35.56
CA TYR A 265 14.11 -2.52 -36.76
C TYR A 265 15.16 -2.94 -37.79
N THR A 266 14.74 -3.19 -39.03
CA THR A 266 15.66 -3.49 -40.14
C THR A 266 15.33 -2.63 -41.34
N LYS A 267 16.37 -2.17 -42.04
CA LYS A 267 16.21 -1.49 -43.31
C LYS A 267 16.55 -2.38 -44.49
N ASP A 268 15.89 -2.14 -45.62
CA ASP A 268 16.21 -2.82 -46.86
C ASP A 268 17.37 -2.12 -47.61
N GLY A 269 17.56 -2.46 -48.88
CA GLY A 269 18.72 -2.05 -49.67
C GLY A 269 18.73 -0.61 -50.18
N SER A 270 17.66 0.19 -50.04
CA SER A 270 17.60 1.55 -50.59
C SER A 270 16.50 2.38 -49.93
N VAL A 271 16.54 3.71 -50.12
CA VAL A 271 15.47 4.67 -49.74
C VAL A 271 15.28 4.85 -48.22
N ASN A 272 15.02 6.10 -47.82
CA ASN A 272 14.62 6.45 -46.46
C ASN A 272 13.30 7.21 -46.57
N ALA A 273 12.33 6.88 -45.73
CA ALA A 273 11.03 7.54 -45.71
C ALA A 273 10.54 7.80 -44.28
N GLY A 274 9.77 8.88 -44.10
CA GLY A 274 9.33 9.31 -42.78
C GLY A 274 10.48 9.78 -41.90
N SER A 275 10.40 9.45 -40.61
CA SER A 275 11.49 9.68 -39.65
C SER A 275 12.58 8.62 -39.75
N ASP A 276 12.30 7.53 -40.48
CA ASP A 276 13.12 6.34 -40.58
C ASP A 276 13.39 5.68 -39.22
N LYS A 277 12.32 5.62 -38.40
CA LYS A 277 12.35 5.21 -37.01
C LYS A 277 11.10 4.43 -36.63
N VAL A 278 11.26 3.63 -35.58
CA VAL A 278 10.18 2.90 -34.93
C VAL A 278 10.30 3.08 -33.42
N TRP A 279 9.15 2.99 -32.75
CA TRP A 279 9.02 3.19 -31.32
C TRP A 279 8.21 2.06 -30.70
N VAL A 280 8.58 1.70 -29.47
CA VAL A 280 7.88 0.75 -28.60
C VAL A 280 7.70 1.41 -27.25
N ASP A 281 6.55 1.15 -26.63
CA ASP A 281 6.18 1.77 -25.36
C ASP A 281 5.17 0.91 -24.60
N ASP A 282 4.97 1.20 -23.31
CA ASP A 282 3.96 0.59 -22.44
C ASP A 282 3.91 -0.94 -22.60
N ILE A 283 5.06 -1.58 -22.36
CA ILE A 283 5.20 -3.04 -22.40
C ILE A 283 4.68 -3.60 -21.09
N THR A 284 3.78 -4.58 -21.15
CA THR A 284 3.28 -5.27 -19.96
C THR A 284 3.21 -6.76 -20.22
N THR A 285 3.32 -7.55 -19.17
CA THR A 285 3.21 -9.01 -19.26
C THR A 285 2.17 -9.55 -18.29
N VAL A 286 1.88 -10.84 -18.41
CA VAL A 286 1.11 -11.61 -17.42
C VAL A 286 1.94 -12.85 -17.13
N ASN A 287 2.15 -13.15 -15.84
CA ASN A 287 2.92 -14.28 -15.33
C ASN A 287 4.40 -14.28 -15.69
N ALA A 288 5.00 -13.13 -16.03
CA ALA A 288 6.42 -13.03 -16.38
C ALA A 288 7.22 -12.27 -15.32
N VAL A 289 8.45 -12.71 -15.07
CA VAL A 289 9.42 -12.05 -14.19
C VAL A 289 10.79 -12.03 -14.86
N LEU A 290 11.68 -11.15 -14.41
CA LEU A 290 13.10 -11.24 -14.79
C LEU A 290 13.72 -12.57 -14.26
N PRO A 291 14.64 -13.19 -15.00
CA PRO A 291 15.23 -14.49 -14.66
C PRO A 291 16.17 -14.48 -13.44
#